data_AF-A0A9R1FT90-F1
#
_entry.id   AF-A0A9R1FT90-F1
#
_cell.length_a   1.000
_cell.length_b   1.000
_cell.length_c   1.000
_cell.angle_alpha   90.00
_cell.angle_beta   90.00
_cell.angle_gamma   90.00
#
_symmetry.space_group_name_H-M   'P 1'
#
loop_
_entity.id
_entity.type
_entity.pdbx_description
1 polymer ?
#
loop_
_entity_poly.entity_id
_entity_poly.type
_entity_poly.pdbx_seq_one_letter_code
_entity_poly.pdbx_strand_id
1 'polypeptide(L)'
;MTRRAAATFMLMLSLPTAALMVAADDVGVDSIRLPTDGGEGLATSKGGEKQTLSLPVPDQIVAPREQNVGDVLEEEERPWACCNSTVCTKSFPPTCRCLDEVEECAPACKACEPSGFNPAFHVCNDQYHGDPGPTCAKEERPWTCCDRTVCTKSFPPTCRCLDEVEECAPACKRCEPFGINPNRHVCNDQYHGDPGPTCGKDDDDDDHPSGSPSLAAATQMQLLLVSLILLFIQSP
;
A
#
# COMPACT_ATOMS: atom_id res chain seq x y z
N MET A 1 14.92 0.08 -67.20
CA MET A 1 13.94 0.99 -66.55
C MET A 1 13.54 0.29 -65.26
N THR A 2 14.00 0.68 -64.07
CA THR A 2 13.48 1.83 -63.32
C THR A 2 14.49 2.31 -62.28
N ARG A 3 14.79 3.61 -62.32
CA ARG A 3 15.33 4.38 -61.19
C ARG A 3 14.19 4.72 -60.24
N ARG A 4 14.57 5.10 -59.01
CA ARG A 4 13.89 5.98 -58.00
C ARG A 4 13.53 5.20 -56.72
N ALA A 5 13.70 5.76 -55.53
CA ALA A 5 14.37 6.96 -55.07
C ALA A 5 14.49 6.81 -53.55
N ALA A 6 15.66 7.11 -52.98
CA ALA A 6 15.81 7.30 -51.55
C ALA A 6 15.11 8.62 -51.18
N ALA A 7 14.21 8.57 -50.19
CA ALA A 7 13.63 9.75 -49.57
C ALA A 7 13.73 9.59 -48.05
N THR A 8 14.87 9.97 -47.51
CA THR A 8 15.11 10.16 -46.08
C THR A 8 14.43 11.47 -45.67
N PHE A 9 13.30 11.41 -44.97
CA PHE A 9 12.67 12.58 -44.36
C PHE A 9 13.43 12.92 -43.07
N MET A 10 14.40 13.84 -43.16
CA MET A 10 14.95 14.52 -41.98
C MET A 10 13.95 15.58 -41.52
N LEU A 11 13.18 15.27 -40.48
CA LEU A 11 12.21 16.19 -39.89
C LEU A 11 12.92 17.04 -38.83
N MET A 12 13.39 18.21 -39.26
CA MET A 12 13.92 19.29 -38.42
C MET A 12 12.79 20.27 -38.14
N LEU A 13 12.21 20.25 -36.94
CA LEU A 13 11.31 21.30 -36.43
C LEU A 13 11.60 21.45 -34.92
N SER A 14 12.55 22.35 -34.58
CA SER A 14 12.30 23.73 -34.13
C SER A 14 11.80 23.80 -32.67
N LEU A 15 12.73 24.04 -31.73
CA LEU A 15 12.42 24.44 -30.36
C LEU A 15 11.84 25.87 -30.37
N PRO A 16 10.72 26.15 -29.70
CA PRO A 16 10.39 27.51 -29.31
C PRO A 16 11.19 27.89 -28.07
N THR A 17 12.12 28.82 -28.25
CA THR A 17 12.83 29.54 -27.19
C THR A 17 11.80 30.39 -26.42
N ALA A 18 11.24 29.86 -25.34
CA ALA A 18 10.47 30.67 -24.41
C ALA A 18 11.45 31.50 -23.57
N ALA A 19 11.39 32.81 -23.76
CA ALA A 19 12.17 33.80 -23.05
C ALA A 19 11.83 33.78 -21.54
N LEU A 20 12.85 33.60 -20.69
CA LEU A 20 12.77 33.98 -19.28
C LEU A 20 12.71 35.50 -19.20
N MET A 21 11.60 36.04 -18.68
CA MET A 21 11.53 37.37 -18.11
C MET A 21 11.23 37.17 -16.63
N VAL A 22 12.27 37.19 -15.79
CA VAL A 22 12.11 37.34 -14.34
C VAL A 22 12.35 38.80 -14.03
N ALA A 23 11.28 39.49 -13.63
CA ALA A 23 11.37 40.74 -12.93
C ALA A 23 11.98 40.47 -11.55
N ALA A 24 13.09 41.15 -11.26
CA ALA A 24 13.65 41.23 -9.92
C ALA A 24 12.87 42.31 -9.17
N ASP A 25 12.00 41.91 -8.26
CA ASP A 25 11.53 42.79 -7.20
C ASP A 25 12.48 42.66 -6.00
N ASP A 26 13.05 43.79 -5.67
CA ASP A 26 13.95 44.09 -4.56
C ASP A 26 13.20 43.89 -3.23
N VAL A 27 13.59 42.89 -2.43
CA VAL A 27 13.23 42.85 -1.01
C VAL A 27 14.49 43.05 -0.20
N GLY A 28 14.54 44.26 0.37
CA GLY A 28 15.57 44.73 1.26
C GLY A 28 15.79 43.82 2.46
N VAL A 29 17.08 43.74 2.80
CA VAL A 29 17.64 43.26 4.04
C VAL A 29 17.01 44.02 5.21
N ASP A 30 16.36 43.32 6.14
CA ASP A 30 16.17 43.84 7.49
C ASP A 30 16.84 42.91 8.50
N SER A 31 17.94 43.41 9.05
CA SER A 31 18.72 42.79 10.10
C SER A 31 18.04 43.06 11.43
N ILE A 32 17.36 42.06 12.01
CA ILE A 32 16.89 42.16 13.39
C ILE A 32 17.91 41.49 14.31
N ARG A 33 18.66 42.35 15.01
CA ARG A 33 19.51 42.03 16.17
C ARG A 33 18.65 41.69 17.40
N LEU A 34 19.18 40.73 18.17
CA LEU A 34 18.77 40.11 19.45
C LEU A 34 18.31 41.08 20.57
N PRO A 35 17.69 40.55 21.64
CA PRO A 35 18.51 40.24 22.84
C PRO A 35 18.31 38.83 23.41
N THR A 36 19.43 38.24 23.83
CA THR A 36 19.54 37.05 24.69
C THR A 36 19.67 37.52 26.14
N ASP A 37 18.77 37.06 27.00
CA ASP A 37 18.84 37.09 28.47
C ASP A 37 18.50 35.64 28.88
N GLY A 38 19.28 34.88 29.64
CA GLY A 38 20.00 35.24 30.86
C GLY A 38 19.13 34.87 32.07
N GLY A 39 19.25 33.63 32.58
CA GLY A 39 18.42 33.21 33.72
C GLY A 39 18.68 31.78 34.20
N GLU A 40 19.73 31.63 35.00
CA GLU A 40 20.04 30.42 35.77
C GLU A 40 19.08 30.30 36.97
N GLY A 41 18.47 29.13 37.15
CA GLY A 41 17.51 28.85 38.23
C GLY A 41 17.85 27.56 38.97
N LEU A 42 18.69 27.69 40.00
CA LEU A 42 19.10 26.70 40.98
C LEU A 42 17.91 26.28 41.88
N ALA A 43 17.63 24.99 42.00
CA ALA A 43 16.75 24.45 43.05
C ALA A 43 17.44 23.32 43.81
N THR A 44 17.67 23.62 45.09
CA THR A 44 18.35 22.84 46.12
C THR A 44 17.49 21.72 46.70
N SER A 45 18.13 20.60 47.00
CA SER A 45 17.59 19.48 47.79
C SER A 45 17.43 19.83 49.28
N LYS A 46 16.37 19.34 49.94
CA LYS A 46 16.32 19.20 51.42
C LYS A 46 15.32 18.11 51.83
N GLY A 47 15.79 17.14 52.62
CA GLY A 47 15.01 16.00 53.12
C GLY A 47 14.60 16.07 54.60
N GLY A 48 13.92 15.00 55.05
CA GLY A 48 13.63 14.58 56.44
C GLY A 48 12.43 15.27 57.11
N GLU A 49 11.60 14.67 57.97
CA GLU A 49 11.51 13.34 58.60
C GLU A 49 10.20 13.29 59.47
N LYS A 50 9.60 12.07 59.64
CA LYS A 50 8.86 11.52 60.82
C LYS A 50 7.52 12.18 61.23
N GLN A 51 6.45 11.55 61.75
CA GLN A 51 6.21 10.40 62.66
C GLN A 51 4.64 10.31 62.78
N THR A 52 3.91 9.18 62.83
CA THR A 52 3.70 8.28 63.99
C THR A 52 2.54 7.30 63.70
N LEU A 53 2.82 5.99 63.88
CA LEU A 53 2.02 4.86 64.39
C LEU A 53 0.49 4.97 64.60
N SER A 54 -0.26 3.97 64.10
CA SER A 54 -1.05 3.00 64.91
C SER A 54 -1.71 1.89 64.04
N LEU A 55 -1.40 0.62 64.32
CA LEU A 55 -2.08 -0.64 63.91
C LEU A 55 -3.14 -1.03 64.98
N PRO A 56 -4.06 -2.05 64.86
CA PRO A 56 -3.98 -3.31 64.07
C PRO A 56 -5.29 -3.92 63.41
N VAL A 57 -5.13 -4.63 62.26
CA VAL A 57 -5.57 -6.02 61.83
C VAL A 57 -7.05 -6.49 62.07
N PRO A 58 -7.76 -7.35 61.25
CA PRO A 58 -7.28 -8.40 60.31
C PRO A 58 -7.90 -8.53 58.89
N ASP A 59 -7.09 -9.15 58.02
CA ASP A 59 -7.42 -10.29 57.13
C ASP A 59 -8.72 -10.28 56.31
N GLN A 60 -8.62 -9.87 55.03
CA GLN A 60 -9.37 -10.51 53.95
C GLN A 60 -8.50 -10.51 52.69
N ILE A 61 -8.13 -11.72 52.28
CA ILE A 61 -7.51 -12.06 51.01
C ILE A 61 -8.43 -11.59 49.88
N VAL A 62 -8.04 -10.54 49.17
CA VAL A 62 -8.66 -10.18 47.88
C VAL A 62 -7.65 -10.51 46.80
N ALA A 63 -8.03 -11.48 45.97
CA ALA A 63 -7.30 -11.99 44.83
C ALA A 63 -6.74 -10.86 43.95
N PRO A 64 -5.60 -11.07 43.25
CA PRO A 64 -5.21 -10.18 42.17
C PRO A 64 -6.34 -10.24 41.14
N ARG A 65 -7.04 -9.13 41.00
CA ARG A 65 -7.92 -8.93 39.85
C ARG A 65 -6.97 -8.90 38.66
N GLU A 66 -6.90 -9.99 37.91
CA GLU A 66 -6.27 -10.00 36.60
C GLU A 66 -6.97 -8.92 35.79
N GLN A 67 -6.34 -7.75 35.74
CA GLN A 67 -6.56 -6.81 34.67
C GLN A 67 -5.98 -7.47 33.43
N ASN A 68 -6.82 -8.29 32.79
CA ASN A 68 -6.74 -8.53 31.36
C ASN A 68 -6.99 -7.17 30.69
N VAL A 69 -5.97 -6.30 30.71
CA VAL A 69 -5.79 -5.28 29.69
C VAL A 69 -5.21 -6.04 28.50
N GLY A 70 -6.06 -6.86 27.90
CA GLY A 70 -5.97 -7.08 26.47
C GLY A 70 -6.31 -5.74 25.86
N ASP A 71 -5.28 -4.89 25.73
CA ASP A 71 -5.31 -3.76 24.84
C ASP A 71 -5.52 -4.39 23.46
N VAL A 72 -6.79 -4.51 23.07
CA VAL A 72 -7.18 -4.76 21.70
C VAL A 72 -6.73 -3.47 21.02
N LEU A 73 -5.48 -3.45 20.57
CA LEU A 73 -5.00 -2.44 19.64
C LEU A 73 -6.00 -2.50 18.50
N GLU A 74 -6.90 -1.51 18.44
CA GLU A 74 -7.78 -1.34 17.29
C GLU A 74 -6.82 -1.27 16.10
N GLU A 75 -6.79 -2.34 15.31
CA GLU A 75 -5.95 -2.42 14.12
C GLU A 75 -6.40 -1.25 13.26
N GLU A 76 -5.54 -0.23 13.16
CA GLU A 76 -5.94 1.04 12.55
C GLU A 76 -6.41 0.73 11.12
N GLU A 77 -7.69 0.97 10.84
CA GLU A 77 -8.24 0.58 9.55
C GLU A 77 -7.62 1.43 8.45
N ARG A 78 -7.18 0.77 7.38
CA ARG A 78 -6.52 1.44 6.25
C ARG A 78 -7.49 2.43 5.58
N PRO A 79 -7.11 3.71 5.36
CA PRO A 79 -8.05 4.74 4.88
C PRO A 79 -8.54 4.57 3.43
N TRP A 80 -7.91 3.68 2.66
CA TRP A 80 -8.22 3.41 1.26
C TRP A 80 -8.22 1.91 0.97
N ALA A 81 -9.03 1.48 -0.01
CA ALA A 81 -9.05 0.08 -0.45
C ALA A 81 -7.83 -0.27 -1.33
N CYS A 82 -7.44 0.65 -2.20
CA CYS A 82 -6.32 0.57 -3.12
C CYS A 82 -5.69 1.95 -3.28
N CYS A 83 -4.44 2.02 -3.76
CA CYS A 83 -3.79 3.29 -4.07
C CYS A 83 -2.76 3.16 -5.21
N ASN A 84 -2.89 3.95 -6.26
CA ASN A 84 -1.93 3.98 -7.38
C ASN A 84 -0.70 4.83 -7.06
N SER A 85 -0.89 5.92 -6.32
CA SER A 85 0.15 6.92 -6.03
C SER A 85 0.47 6.95 -4.53
N THR A 86 1.19 5.93 -4.06
CA THR A 86 1.58 5.82 -2.65
C THR A 86 2.90 6.53 -2.37
N VAL A 87 2.99 7.20 -1.22
CA VAL A 87 4.25 7.72 -0.68
C VAL A 87 4.46 7.16 0.70
N CYS A 88 5.56 6.44 0.88
CA CYS A 88 5.86 5.71 2.11
C CYS A 88 7.25 6.04 2.66
N THR A 89 7.40 5.98 3.98
CA THR A 89 8.70 6.03 4.64
C THR A 89 9.53 4.78 4.33
N LYS A 90 10.86 4.89 4.42
CA LYS A 90 11.77 3.74 4.31
C LYS A 90 11.95 3.04 5.65
N SER A 91 10.85 2.63 6.29
CA SER A 91 10.82 1.86 7.54
C SER A 91 10.03 0.56 7.35
N PHE A 92 10.17 -0.37 8.29
CA PHE A 92 9.39 -1.61 8.29
C PHE A 92 8.70 -1.80 9.67
N PRO A 93 7.36 -1.72 9.74
CA PRO A 93 6.44 -1.34 8.66
C PRO A 93 6.56 0.16 8.28
N PRO A 94 6.09 0.56 7.09
CA PRO A 94 6.17 1.93 6.62
C PRO A 94 4.98 2.77 7.09
N THR A 95 5.20 4.08 7.20
CA THR A 95 4.11 5.07 7.26
C THR A 95 3.86 5.56 5.85
N CYS A 96 2.64 5.37 5.36
CA CYS A 96 2.23 5.62 3.99
C CYS A 96 1.10 6.65 3.92
N ARG A 97 1.03 7.38 2.80
CA ARG A 97 -0.08 8.25 2.43
C ARG A 97 -0.45 7.98 0.97
N CYS A 98 -1.75 7.97 0.68
CA CYS A 98 -2.22 7.85 -0.69
C CYS A 98 -2.40 9.24 -1.32
N LEU A 99 -1.90 9.43 -2.53
CA LEU A 99 -2.00 10.69 -3.29
C LEU A 99 -2.95 10.58 -4.48
N ASP A 100 -3.79 9.55 -4.52
CA ASP A 100 -4.79 9.42 -5.57
C ASP A 100 -5.81 10.54 -5.46
N GLU A 101 -6.07 11.19 -6.60
CA GLU A 101 -7.15 12.16 -6.75
C GLU A 101 -8.46 11.40 -7.02
N VAL A 102 -9.44 11.60 -6.14
CA VAL A 102 -10.76 10.95 -6.20
C VAL A 102 -11.87 11.99 -6.20
N GLU A 103 -13.01 11.70 -6.82
CA GLU A 103 -14.19 12.57 -6.75
C GLU A 103 -14.82 12.55 -5.34
N GLU A 104 -14.78 11.40 -4.68
CA GLU A 104 -15.26 11.22 -3.31
C GLU A 104 -14.25 10.34 -2.53
N CYS A 105 -13.89 10.76 -1.32
CA CYS A 105 -13.02 9.96 -0.47
C CYS A 105 -13.73 8.70 0.04
N ALA A 106 -12.94 7.64 0.29
CA ALA A 106 -13.42 6.44 0.95
C ALA A 106 -13.97 6.77 2.35
N PRO A 107 -14.96 6.02 2.85
CA PRO A 107 -15.57 6.27 4.15
C PRO A 107 -14.60 6.11 5.33
N ALA A 108 -13.53 5.33 5.14
CA ALA A 108 -12.46 5.16 6.13
C ALA A 108 -11.51 6.37 6.21
N CYS A 109 -11.53 7.28 5.23
CA CYS A 109 -10.71 8.48 5.25
C CYS A 109 -11.31 9.56 6.16
N LYS A 110 -10.54 9.99 7.16
CA LYS A 110 -10.91 11.01 8.15
C LYS A 110 -10.62 12.43 7.64
N ALA A 111 -9.52 12.64 6.90
CA ALA A 111 -9.08 13.93 6.38
C ALA A 111 -9.14 13.99 4.84
N CYS A 112 -10.33 14.20 4.30
CA CYS A 112 -10.55 14.39 2.86
C CYS A 112 -10.48 15.88 2.49
N GLU A 113 -9.48 16.28 1.71
CA GLU A 113 -9.28 17.69 1.32
C GLU A 113 -9.27 17.86 -0.21
N PRO A 114 -9.72 19.00 -0.75
CA PRO A 114 -9.64 19.27 -2.19
C PRO A 114 -8.22 19.21 -2.74
N SER A 115 -8.06 18.68 -3.95
CA SER A 115 -6.79 18.68 -4.67
C SER A 115 -6.45 20.11 -5.13
N GLY A 116 -5.17 20.49 -5.03
CA GLY A 116 -4.75 21.89 -5.18
C GLY A 116 -5.03 22.53 -6.55
N PHE A 117 -5.31 21.73 -7.58
CA PHE A 117 -5.54 22.22 -8.95
C PHE A 117 -7.02 22.24 -9.35
N ASN A 118 -7.85 21.37 -8.78
CA ASN A 118 -9.26 21.29 -9.14
C ASN A 118 -10.08 20.95 -7.88
N PRO A 119 -10.96 21.85 -7.41
CA PRO A 119 -11.76 21.61 -6.21
C PRO A 119 -12.77 20.47 -6.36
N ALA A 120 -12.99 19.95 -7.58
CA ALA A 120 -13.83 18.79 -7.83
C ALA A 120 -13.16 17.45 -7.46
N PHE A 121 -11.85 17.42 -7.29
CA PHE A 121 -11.12 16.25 -6.85
C PHE A 121 -10.63 16.44 -5.42
N HIS A 122 -10.49 15.34 -4.70
CA HIS A 122 -10.04 15.30 -3.33
C HIS A 122 -8.89 14.31 -3.19
N VAL A 123 -8.07 14.50 -2.16
CA VAL A 123 -7.02 13.57 -1.75
C VAL A 123 -7.25 13.23 -0.28
N CYS A 124 -7.10 11.95 0.04
CA CYS A 124 -7.11 11.51 1.44
C CYS A 124 -5.75 11.82 2.08
N ASN A 125 -5.73 12.69 3.10
CA ASN A 125 -4.51 13.08 3.79
C ASN A 125 -4.14 12.20 5.00
N ASP A 126 -4.96 11.18 5.30
CA ASP A 126 -4.69 10.25 6.38
C ASP A 126 -3.37 9.51 6.16
N GLN A 127 -2.57 9.41 7.22
CA GLN A 127 -1.39 8.57 7.24
C GLN A 127 -1.78 7.19 7.77
N TYR A 128 -1.22 6.15 7.18
CA TYR A 128 -1.43 4.77 7.57
C TYR A 128 -0.09 4.11 7.89
N HIS A 129 0.01 3.42 9.03
CA HIS A 129 1.22 2.71 9.44
C HIS A 129 1.08 1.21 9.15
N GLY A 130 1.58 0.77 8.00
CA GLY A 130 1.42 -0.61 7.53
C GLY A 130 1.60 -0.72 6.02
N ASP A 131 1.18 -1.87 5.47
CA ASP A 131 1.18 -2.09 4.02
C ASP A 131 0.06 -1.26 3.34
N PRO A 132 0.36 -0.38 2.37
CA PRO A 132 -0.61 0.48 1.71
C PRO A 132 -1.62 -0.31 0.87
N GLY A 133 -1.37 -1.61 0.69
CA GLY A 133 -2.16 -2.53 -0.10
C GLY A 133 -1.96 -2.37 -1.60
N PRO A 134 -2.90 -2.91 -2.39
CA PRO A 134 -2.73 -3.03 -3.83
C PRO A 134 -2.90 -1.68 -4.53
N THR A 135 -2.36 -1.60 -5.74
CA THR A 135 -2.74 -0.55 -6.69
C THR A 135 -4.20 -0.71 -7.12
N CYS A 136 -4.84 0.38 -7.55
CA CYS A 136 -6.24 0.33 -7.98
C CYS A 136 -6.43 -0.32 -9.34
N ALA A 137 -5.40 -0.27 -10.18
CA ALA A 137 -5.32 -1.17 -11.32
C ALA A 137 -5.05 -2.59 -10.80
N LYS A 138 -5.98 -3.51 -11.03
CA LYS A 138 -5.77 -4.95 -10.78
C LYS A 138 -4.81 -5.51 -11.82
N GLU A 139 -3.54 -5.13 -11.75
CA GLU A 139 -2.50 -5.85 -12.45
C GLU A 139 -2.26 -7.16 -11.71
N GLU A 140 -2.62 -8.27 -12.35
CA GLU A 140 -2.36 -9.59 -11.81
C GLU A 140 -0.85 -9.82 -11.79
N ARG A 141 -0.35 -10.29 -10.65
CA ARG A 141 1.05 -10.63 -10.47
C ARG A 141 1.44 -11.71 -11.51
N PRO A 142 2.58 -11.59 -12.20
CA PRO A 142 2.94 -12.51 -13.29
C PRO A 142 3.29 -13.95 -12.83
N TRP A 143 3.33 -14.21 -11.53
CA TRP A 143 3.65 -15.50 -10.91
C TRP A 143 2.80 -15.73 -9.66
N THR A 144 2.54 -17.00 -9.32
CA THR A 144 1.73 -17.37 -8.14
C THR A 144 2.55 -17.34 -6.84
N CYS A 145 3.78 -17.85 -6.90
CA CYS A 145 4.78 -17.83 -5.84
C CYS A 145 6.13 -17.51 -6.48
N CYS A 146 7.11 -17.10 -5.68
CA CYS A 146 8.46 -16.91 -6.19
C CYS A 146 9.53 -17.15 -5.11
N ASP A 147 10.44 -18.10 -5.35
CA ASP A 147 11.57 -18.37 -4.45
C ASP A 147 12.71 -17.38 -4.66
N ARG A 148 12.98 -17.00 -5.92
CA ARG A 148 14.09 -16.13 -6.32
C ARG A 148 13.57 -14.77 -6.76
N THR A 149 13.14 -13.96 -5.80
CA THR A 149 12.66 -12.60 -6.03
C THR A 149 13.81 -11.59 -6.06
N VAL A 150 13.75 -10.64 -7.00
CA VAL A 150 14.64 -9.48 -7.06
C VAL A 150 13.80 -8.22 -7.13
N CYS A 151 13.91 -7.37 -6.12
CA CYS A 151 13.08 -6.19 -5.95
C CYS A 151 13.91 -4.90 -5.83
N THR A 152 13.34 -3.78 -6.26
CA THR A 152 13.87 -2.46 -5.92
C THR A 152 13.77 -2.21 -4.41
N LYS A 153 14.54 -1.23 -3.91
CA LYS A 153 14.48 -0.78 -2.51
C LYS A 153 13.39 0.29 -2.26
N SER A 154 12.45 0.44 -3.18
CA SER A 154 11.28 1.31 -3.01
C SER A 154 10.19 0.56 -2.25
N PHE A 155 9.19 1.29 -1.78
CA PHE A 155 8.04 0.70 -1.14
C PHE A 155 6.76 1.41 -1.65
N PRO A 156 5.84 0.70 -2.35
CA PRO A 156 5.97 -0.70 -2.77
C PRO A 156 7.14 -0.93 -3.76
N PRO A 157 7.72 -2.14 -3.77
CA PRO A 157 8.84 -2.44 -4.65
C PRO A 157 8.37 -2.75 -6.08
N THR A 158 9.28 -2.60 -7.05
CA THR A 158 9.15 -3.22 -8.37
C THR A 158 10.01 -4.49 -8.37
N CYS A 159 9.36 -5.64 -8.54
CA CYS A 159 9.94 -6.96 -8.40
C CYS A 159 9.98 -7.72 -9.72
N ARG A 160 10.90 -8.69 -9.81
CA ARG A 160 11.01 -9.71 -10.85
C ARG A 160 11.17 -11.07 -10.17
N CYS A 161 10.59 -12.10 -10.77
CA CYS A 161 10.84 -13.47 -10.36
C CYS A 161 11.83 -14.15 -11.29
N LEU A 162 12.84 -14.81 -10.73
CA LEU A 162 13.90 -15.51 -11.47
C LEU A 162 13.77 -17.04 -11.37
N ASP A 163 12.58 -17.52 -11.01
CA ASP A 163 12.32 -18.96 -10.91
C ASP A 163 12.31 -19.62 -12.28
N GLU A 164 12.96 -20.77 -12.35
CA GLU A 164 13.04 -21.62 -13.53
C GLU A 164 11.89 -22.64 -13.50
N VAL A 165 10.78 -22.29 -14.15
CA VAL A 165 9.55 -23.10 -14.16
C VAL A 165 9.45 -23.94 -15.43
N GLU A 166 8.64 -25.00 -15.41
CA GLU A 166 8.36 -25.77 -16.63
C GLU A 166 7.44 -24.97 -17.55
N GLU A 167 6.40 -24.35 -16.98
CA GLU A 167 5.46 -23.47 -17.67
C GLU A 167 5.27 -22.18 -16.85
N CYS A 168 5.25 -21.02 -17.52
CA CYS A 168 4.95 -19.76 -16.85
C CYS A 168 3.47 -19.67 -16.49
N ALA A 169 3.15 -18.91 -15.44
CA ALA A 169 1.77 -18.58 -15.10
C ALA A 169 1.07 -17.80 -16.23
N PRO A 170 -0.26 -17.90 -16.37
CA PRO A 170 -1.01 -17.27 -17.45
C PRO A 170 -0.92 -15.74 -17.46
N ALA A 171 -0.68 -15.12 -16.30
CA ALA A 171 -0.48 -13.69 -16.17
C ALA A 171 0.88 -13.21 -16.71
N CYS A 172 1.84 -14.11 -16.91
CA CYS A 172 3.14 -13.79 -17.48
C CYS A 172 3.03 -13.52 -18.99
N LYS A 173 3.30 -12.27 -19.38
CA LYS A 173 3.27 -11.80 -20.78
C LYS A 173 4.55 -12.17 -21.53
N ARG A 174 5.68 -12.30 -20.83
CA ARG A 174 7.00 -12.62 -21.41
C ARG A 174 7.62 -13.85 -20.77
N CYS A 175 7.18 -15.01 -21.25
CA CYS A 175 7.73 -16.32 -20.88
C CYS A 175 8.81 -16.73 -21.89
N GLU A 176 10.06 -16.82 -21.45
CA GLU A 176 11.20 -17.13 -22.33
C GLU A 176 11.97 -18.35 -21.82
N PRO A 177 12.55 -19.18 -22.70
CA PRO A 177 13.35 -20.32 -22.29
C PRO A 177 14.62 -19.86 -21.54
N PHE A 178 14.97 -20.59 -20.49
CA PHE A 178 16.16 -20.30 -19.69
C PHE A 178 17.41 -20.95 -20.30
N GLY A 179 18.27 -20.12 -20.90
CA GLY A 179 19.53 -20.56 -21.49
C GLY A 179 19.31 -21.47 -22.70
N ILE A 180 19.95 -22.65 -22.69
CA ILE A 180 19.88 -23.62 -23.80
C ILE A 180 18.81 -24.69 -23.55
N ASN A 181 18.24 -24.76 -22.34
CA ASN A 181 17.27 -25.78 -21.98
C ASN A 181 15.86 -25.34 -22.44
N PRO A 182 15.27 -25.96 -23.47
CA PRO A 182 13.96 -25.53 -23.98
C PRO A 182 12.80 -25.89 -23.05
N ASN A 183 13.03 -26.73 -22.03
CA ASN A 183 12.00 -27.23 -21.12
C ASN A 183 11.89 -26.40 -19.83
N ARG A 184 12.72 -25.37 -19.66
CA ARG A 184 12.70 -24.47 -18.50
C ARG A 184 12.48 -23.06 -19.01
N HIS A 185 11.58 -22.33 -18.37
CA HIS A 185 11.22 -20.98 -18.71
C HIS A 185 11.39 -20.05 -17.51
N VAL A 186 11.61 -18.77 -17.78
CA VAL A 186 11.62 -17.71 -16.78
C VAL A 186 10.64 -16.64 -17.22
N CYS A 187 9.83 -16.17 -16.27
CA CYS A 187 8.96 -15.03 -16.52
C CYS A 187 9.76 -13.72 -16.40
N ASN A 188 9.88 -12.98 -17.50
CA ASN A 188 10.67 -11.74 -17.56
C ASN A 188 9.87 -10.47 -17.22
N ASP A 189 8.65 -10.61 -16.72
CA ASP A 189 7.82 -9.48 -16.33
C ASP A 189 8.28 -8.82 -15.04
N GLN A 190 8.01 -7.52 -14.97
CA GLN A 190 8.20 -6.72 -13.77
C GLN A 190 6.83 -6.46 -13.17
N TYR A 191 6.75 -6.56 -11.84
CA TYR A 191 5.53 -6.33 -11.09
C TYR A 191 5.76 -5.23 -10.05
N HIS A 192 4.89 -4.24 -9.97
CA HIS A 192 4.95 -3.21 -8.94
C HIS A 192 3.99 -3.57 -7.82
N GLY A 193 4.53 -3.94 -6.67
CA GLY A 193 3.78 -4.45 -5.54
C GLY A 193 4.52 -5.56 -4.80
N ASP A 194 3.81 -6.19 -3.86
CA ASP A 194 4.33 -7.32 -3.10
C ASP A 194 4.65 -8.52 -4.02
N PRO A 195 5.86 -9.10 -3.96
CA PRO A 195 6.23 -10.23 -4.82
C PRO A 195 5.46 -11.52 -4.48
N GLY A 196 4.74 -11.55 -3.36
CA GLY A 196 3.98 -12.65 -2.80
C GLY A 196 4.85 -13.74 -2.17
N PRO A 197 4.23 -14.90 -1.86
CA PRO A 197 4.88 -15.94 -1.06
C PRO A 197 5.98 -16.68 -1.84
N THR A 198 6.87 -17.33 -1.09
CA THR A 198 7.83 -18.32 -1.62
C THR A 198 7.12 -19.59 -2.07
N CYS A 199 7.73 -20.33 -2.99
CA CYS A 199 7.19 -21.60 -3.48
C CYS A 199 7.54 -22.74 -2.51
N GLY A 200 6.53 -23.26 -1.82
CA GLY A 200 6.64 -24.40 -0.92
C GLY A 200 5.27 -25.01 -0.70
N LYS A 201 5.20 -26.26 -0.25
CA LYS A 201 3.97 -26.75 0.35
C LYS A 201 3.93 -26.16 1.75
N ASP A 202 2.78 -25.63 2.13
CA ASP A 202 2.47 -25.33 3.52
C ASP A 202 2.53 -26.66 4.30
N ASP A 203 3.74 -27.06 4.69
CA ASP A 203 3.92 -28.08 5.72
C ASP A 203 4.00 -27.32 7.05
N ASP A 204 2.85 -27.36 7.74
CA ASP A 204 2.61 -27.11 9.17
C ASP A 204 2.28 -25.66 9.64
N ASP A 205 1.02 -25.53 10.09
CA ASP A 205 0.48 -24.67 11.15
C ASP A 205 0.57 -23.14 11.02
N ASP A 206 -0.47 -22.51 10.45
CA ASP A 206 -1.08 -21.29 11.03
C ASP A 206 -2.50 -21.07 10.47
N ASP A 207 -3.49 -21.40 11.31
CA ASP A 207 -4.92 -21.19 11.11
C ASP A 207 -5.22 -19.68 11.19
N HIS A 208 -5.07 -18.95 10.09
CA HIS A 208 -5.65 -17.61 9.94
C HIS A 208 -6.76 -17.66 8.88
N PRO A 209 -8.02 -17.35 9.24
CA PRO A 209 -9.12 -17.42 8.29
C PRO A 209 -9.05 -16.19 7.37
N SER A 210 -8.21 -16.26 6.35
CA SER A 210 -8.34 -15.41 5.18
C SER A 210 -9.64 -15.79 4.47
N GLY A 211 -10.71 -15.08 4.83
CA GLY A 211 -12.05 -15.26 4.31
C GLY A 211 -12.06 -15.15 2.79
N SER A 212 -12.04 -16.30 2.14
CA SER A 212 -12.46 -16.42 0.74
C SER A 212 -13.99 -16.25 0.68
N PRO A 213 -14.55 -15.45 -0.24
CA PRO A 213 -15.98 -15.41 -0.44
C PRO A 213 -16.45 -16.77 -0.96
N SER A 214 -17.26 -17.43 -0.15
CA SER A 214 -17.93 -18.68 -0.47
C SER A 214 -18.61 -18.58 -1.84
N LEU A 215 -18.31 -19.54 -2.72
CA LEU A 215 -19.09 -19.89 -3.92
C LEU A 215 -20.51 -20.31 -3.50
N ALA A 216 -21.34 -19.34 -3.16
CA ALA A 216 -22.75 -19.51 -2.84
C ALA A 216 -23.59 -18.63 -3.79
N ALA A 217 -23.36 -18.73 -5.09
CA ALA A 217 -24.16 -18.06 -6.10
C ALA A 217 -24.20 -18.83 -7.42
N ALA A 218 -24.48 -20.14 -7.36
CA ALA A 218 -24.73 -20.94 -8.57
C ALA A 218 -26.02 -21.78 -8.51
N THR A 219 -26.80 -21.69 -7.43
CA THR A 219 -28.01 -22.51 -7.25
C THR A 219 -29.32 -21.79 -7.62
N GLN A 220 -29.33 -20.46 -7.76
CA GLN A 220 -30.55 -19.73 -8.14
C GLN A 220 -30.85 -19.77 -9.66
N MET A 221 -29.85 -19.89 -10.53
CA MET A 221 -30.09 -19.92 -11.98
C MET A 221 -30.59 -21.30 -12.47
N GLN A 222 -30.27 -22.37 -11.75
CA GLN A 222 -30.74 -23.72 -12.08
C GLN A 222 -32.22 -23.94 -11.70
N LEU A 223 -32.71 -23.35 -10.60
CA LEU A 223 -34.12 -23.44 -10.22
C LEU A 223 -35.05 -22.72 -11.22
N LEU A 224 -34.62 -21.57 -11.75
CA LEU A 224 -35.40 -20.83 -12.76
C LEU A 224 -35.54 -21.61 -14.08
N LEU A 225 -34.49 -22.30 -14.53
CA LEU A 225 -34.53 -23.15 -15.72
C LEU A 225 -35.46 -24.36 -15.53
N VAL A 226 -35.43 -25.00 -14.37
CA VAL A 226 -36.33 -26.14 -14.07
C VAL A 226 -37.79 -25.67 -13.97
N SER A 227 -38.06 -24.52 -13.37
CA SER A 227 -39.41 -23.93 -13.33
C SER A 227 -39.93 -23.53 -14.71
N LEU A 228 -39.09 -22.98 -15.60
CA LEU A 228 -39.48 -22.65 -16.96
C LEU A 228 -39.83 -23.91 -17.76
N ILE A 229 -39.01 -24.96 -17.65
CA ILE A 229 -39.25 -26.24 -18.33
C ILE A 229 -40.55 -26.89 -17.86
N LEU A 230 -40.86 -26.84 -16.56
CA LEU A 230 -42.11 -27.39 -16.02
C LEU A 230 -43.36 -26.63 -16.49
N LEU A 231 -43.25 -25.32 -16.74
CA LEU A 231 -44.35 -24.51 -17.30
C LEU A 231 -44.64 -24.86 -18.76
N PHE A 232 -43.63 -25.23 -19.56
CA PHE A 232 -43.83 -25.61 -20.97
C PHE A 232 -44.46 -27.01 -21.16
N ILE A 233 -44.38 -27.89 -20.16
CA ILE A 233 -44.91 -29.26 -20.25
C ILE A 233 -46.39 -29.33 -19.79
N GLN A 234 -46.90 -28.29 -19.11
CA GLN A 234 -48.27 -28.25 -18.56
C GLN A 234 -49.26 -27.38 -19.36
N SER A 235 -48.84 -26.77 -20.47
CA SER A 235 -49.77 -26.11 -21.39
C SER A 235 -50.23 -27.08 -22.50
N PRO A 236 -51.50 -27.55 -22.49
CA PRO A 236 -52.07 -28.32 -23.59
C PRO A 236 -52.32 -27.48 -24.84
#